data_AF-E9PL89-F1
#
_entry.id   AF-E9PL89-F1
#
_cell.length_a   1.000
_cell.length_b   1.000
_cell.length_c   1.000
_cell.angle_alpha   90.00
_cell.angle_beta   90.00
_cell.angle_gamma   90.00
#
_symmetry.space_group_name_H-M   'P 1'
#
loop_
_entity.id
_entity.type
_entity.pdbx_description
1 polymer ?
#
loop_
_entity_poly.entity_id
_entity_poly.type
_entity_poly.pdbx_seq_one_letter_code
_entity_poly.pdbx_strand_id
1 'polypeptide(L)'
;MMAEREEDDDTEEAWMQLRPTEPLPSQCCGSGCSPCVFDLYHRDLARWEAAQASKDRSLLRGPESQSCPSKLNPETFVAFCIIAMDRLTKDTYRVRFALPGNSQLGLRPGQHLILRYTQRDSR
;
A
#
# COMPACT_ATOMS: atom_id res chain seq x y z
N MET A 1 34.64 -22.22 24.79
CA MET A 1 35.42 -21.53 23.74
C MET A 1 34.43 -20.82 22.84
N MET A 2 34.58 -19.49 22.78
CA MET A 2 34.23 -18.55 21.71
C MET A 2 32.81 -18.55 21.09
N ALA A 3 32.06 -17.55 21.53
CA ALA A 3 31.08 -16.70 20.84
C ALA A 3 30.74 -17.03 19.37
N GLU A 4 29.57 -17.61 19.19
CA GLU A 4 28.75 -17.43 17.99
C GLU A 4 27.95 -16.14 18.21
N ARG A 5 28.19 -15.05 17.46
CA ARG A 5 27.17 -14.01 17.14
C ARG A 5 27.75 -12.75 16.48
N GLU A 6 27.02 -12.31 15.45
CA GLU A 6 26.84 -10.92 15.02
C GLU A 6 27.93 -10.31 14.12
N GLU A 7 28.07 -10.87 12.91
CA GLU A 7 28.68 -10.17 11.76
C GLU A 7 27.79 -10.37 10.52
N ASP A 8 26.64 -9.68 10.43
CA ASP A 8 25.94 -9.50 9.13
C ASP A 8 24.85 -8.39 9.16
N ASP A 9 25.02 -7.32 9.95
CA ASP A 9 24.03 -6.23 10.01
C ASP A 9 24.49 -4.97 9.25
N ASP A 10 25.65 -4.93 8.59
CA ASP A 10 26.12 -3.70 7.88
C ASP A 10 26.65 -3.99 6.47
N THR A 11 26.28 -5.13 5.92
CA THR A 11 26.69 -5.59 4.58
C THR A 11 25.90 -4.84 3.49
N GLU A 12 26.52 -4.53 2.36
CA GLU A 12 25.90 -3.77 1.25
C GLU A 12 24.64 -4.48 0.71
N GLU A 13 24.63 -5.82 0.75
CA GLU A 13 23.49 -6.66 0.43
C GLU A 13 22.28 -6.41 1.34
N ALA A 14 22.47 -6.16 2.63
CA ALA A 14 21.40 -5.89 3.57
C ALA A 14 20.73 -4.53 3.27
N TRP A 15 21.52 -3.53 2.88
CA TRP A 15 20.99 -2.23 2.44
C TRP A 15 20.23 -2.33 1.11
N MET A 16 20.69 -3.15 0.17
CA MET A 16 20.02 -3.38 -1.11
C MET A 16 18.64 -4.03 -0.94
N GLN A 17 18.49 -4.94 0.03
CA GLN A 17 17.19 -5.57 0.33
C GLN A 17 16.16 -4.60 0.93
N LEU A 18 16.63 -3.53 1.59
CA LEU A 18 15.77 -2.49 2.18
C LEU A 18 15.33 -1.43 1.17
N ARG A 19 15.88 -1.43 -0.04
CA ARG A 19 15.56 -0.45 -1.08
C ARG A 19 14.12 -0.65 -1.57
N PRO A 20 13.30 0.41 -1.62
CA PRO A 20 11.96 0.33 -2.18
C PRO A 20 12.01 -0.17 -3.63
N THR A 21 11.07 -1.06 -3.98
CA THR A 21 10.92 -1.53 -5.36
C THR A 21 10.10 -0.53 -6.16
N GLU A 22 10.60 -0.17 -7.35
CA GLU A 22 9.88 0.75 -8.24
C GLU A 22 8.54 0.14 -8.69
N PRO A 23 7.42 0.88 -8.59
CA PRO A 23 6.11 0.37 -8.97
C PRO A 23 5.99 0.27 -10.49
N LEU A 24 5.28 -0.76 -10.96
CA LEU A 24 4.99 -0.92 -12.38
C LEU A 24 3.97 0.15 -12.85
N PRO A 25 4.00 0.57 -14.13
CA PRO A 25 2.99 1.48 -14.67
C PRO A 25 1.55 0.99 -14.52
N SER A 26 1.35 -0.34 -14.53
CA SER A 26 0.04 -0.98 -14.31
C SER A 26 -0.48 -0.86 -12.88
N GLN A 27 0.36 -0.50 -11.91
CA GLN A 27 -0.05 -0.21 -10.54
C GLN A 27 -0.55 1.23 -10.39
N CYS A 28 -0.35 2.10 -11.39
CA CYS A 28 -0.91 3.44 -11.40
C CYS A 28 -2.39 3.43 -11.82
N CYS A 29 -3.23 4.17 -11.09
CA CYS A 29 -4.67 4.32 -11.35
C CYS A 29 -4.98 5.04 -12.69
N GLY A 30 -3.99 5.75 -13.27
CA GLY A 30 -4.16 6.58 -14.49
C GLY A 30 -5.12 7.76 -14.34
N SER A 31 -5.65 7.99 -13.14
CA SER A 31 -6.77 8.91 -12.87
C SER A 31 -6.33 10.22 -12.19
N GLY A 32 -5.02 10.50 -12.13
CA GLY A 32 -4.49 11.71 -11.49
C GLY A 32 -4.58 11.72 -9.96
N CYS A 33 -4.57 10.53 -9.33
CA CYS A 33 -4.63 10.37 -7.87
C CYS A 33 -3.43 11.06 -7.18
N SER A 34 -3.66 11.75 -6.04
CA SER A 34 -2.58 12.33 -5.20
C SER A 34 -2.77 11.93 -3.72
N PRO A 35 -1.78 11.29 -3.07
CA PRO A 35 -0.50 10.86 -3.63
C PRO A 35 -0.65 9.69 -4.62
N CYS A 36 0.08 9.74 -5.72
CA CYS A 36 0.21 8.64 -6.68
C CYS A 36 1.11 7.51 -6.11
N VAL A 37 1.00 6.30 -6.65
CA VAL A 37 1.90 5.18 -6.29
C VAL A 37 3.37 5.54 -6.48
N PHE A 38 3.68 6.32 -7.53
CA PHE A 38 5.02 6.84 -7.76
C PHE A 38 5.43 7.88 -6.71
N ASP A 39 4.50 8.71 -6.22
CA ASP A 39 4.82 9.69 -5.17
C ASP A 39 5.19 8.99 -3.85
N LEU A 40 4.49 7.90 -3.53
CA LEU A 40 4.82 7.05 -2.38
C LEU A 40 6.20 6.42 -2.54
N TYR A 41 6.48 5.84 -3.72
CA TYR A 41 7.79 5.27 -4.04
C TYR A 41 8.93 6.28 -3.90
N HIS A 42 8.81 7.47 -4.50
CA HIS A 42 9.88 8.49 -4.42
C HIS A 42 10.10 8.97 -2.98
N ARG A 43 9.03 9.12 -2.20
CA ARG A 43 9.12 9.45 -0.77
C ARG A 43 9.89 8.39 0.00
N ASP A 44 9.57 7.12 -0.22
CA ASP A 44 10.19 6.02 0.51
C ASP A 44 11.63 5.77 0.02
N LEU A 45 11.91 5.99 -1.27
CA LEU A 45 13.26 5.97 -1.85
C LEU A 45 14.14 7.05 -1.21
N ALA A 46 13.65 8.29 -1.10
CA ALA A 46 14.39 9.37 -0.46
C ALA A 46 14.72 9.08 1.01
N ARG A 47 13.82 8.38 1.74
CA ARG A 47 14.09 7.92 3.11
C ARG A 47 15.18 6.85 3.14
N TRP A 48 15.12 5.90 2.22
CA TRP A 48 16.14 4.86 2.10
C TRP A 48 17.51 5.44 1.76
N GLU A 49 17.59 6.37 0.81
CA GLU A 49 18.85 7.06 0.46
C GLU A 49 19.43 7.82 1.67
N ALA A 50 18.58 8.52 2.44
CA ALA A 50 19.00 9.22 3.65
C ALA A 50 19.46 8.25 4.76
N ALA A 51 18.75 7.14 4.95
CA ALA A 51 19.10 6.08 5.91
C ALA A 51 20.43 5.42 5.53
N GLN A 52 20.62 5.09 4.26
CA GLN A 52 21.85 4.49 3.76
C GLN A 52 23.05 5.44 3.91
N ALA A 53 22.87 6.73 3.58
CA ALA A 53 23.93 7.73 3.69
C ALA A 53 24.39 7.98 5.14
N SER A 54 23.46 7.89 6.10
CA SER A 54 23.74 8.05 7.54
C SER A 54 24.06 6.75 8.27
N LYS A 55 23.91 5.60 7.59
CA LYS A 55 23.90 4.25 8.18
C LYS A 55 22.93 4.10 9.36
N ASP A 56 21.88 4.91 9.38
CA ASP A 56 20.87 4.89 10.45
C ASP A 56 19.56 4.31 9.91
N ARG A 57 19.33 3.02 10.22
CA ARG A 57 18.10 2.31 9.85
C ARG A 57 16.85 2.88 10.52
N SER A 58 16.98 3.64 11.62
CA SER A 58 15.81 4.22 12.30
C SER A 58 15.06 5.21 11.39
N LEU A 59 15.74 5.81 10.42
CA LEU A 59 15.17 6.73 9.44
C LEU A 59 14.24 6.05 8.43
N LEU A 60 14.32 4.72 8.28
CA LEU A 60 13.38 3.95 7.46
C LEU A 60 11.98 3.89 8.09
N ARG A 61 11.88 4.08 9.41
CA ARG A 61 10.59 4.15 10.11
C ARG A 61 9.98 5.53 9.86
N GLY A 62 9.19 5.63 8.78
CA GLY A 62 8.42 6.82 8.47
C GLY A 62 7.46 7.21 9.61
N PRO A 63 6.95 8.46 9.64
CA PRO A 63 5.86 8.82 10.52
C PRO A 63 4.76 7.80 10.28
N GLU A 64 4.44 7.03 11.33
CA GLU A 64 3.31 6.12 11.34
C GLU A 64 2.14 6.95 10.84
N SER A 65 1.69 6.65 9.60
CA SER A 65 0.45 7.21 9.10
C SER A 65 -0.54 6.91 10.20
N GLN A 66 -1.06 7.97 10.84
CA GLN A 66 -1.98 7.89 11.97
C GLN A 66 -2.80 6.63 11.76
N SER A 67 -2.59 5.65 12.66
CA SER A 67 -3.27 4.36 12.61
C SER A 67 -4.77 4.64 12.72
N CYS A 68 -5.37 4.98 11.60
CA CYS A 68 -6.76 4.71 11.37
C CYS A 68 -6.83 3.18 11.41
N PRO A 69 -7.68 2.56 12.24
CA PRO A 69 -7.88 1.11 12.24
C PRO A 69 -8.58 0.62 10.95
N SER A 70 -8.43 1.37 9.86
CA SER A 70 -8.86 1.05 8.53
C SER A 70 -7.97 -0.08 8.03
N LYS A 71 -8.57 -1.25 7.82
CA LYS A 71 -7.90 -2.43 7.23
C LYS A 71 -7.48 -2.22 5.77
N LEU A 72 -7.79 -1.06 5.21
CA LEU A 72 -7.36 -0.63 3.89
C LEU A 72 -6.07 0.15 4.01
N ASN A 73 -5.05 -0.32 3.30
CA ASN A 73 -3.82 0.43 3.09
C ASN A 73 -3.73 0.87 1.62
N PRO A 74 -2.92 1.90 1.30
CA PRO A 74 -2.75 2.35 -0.08
C PRO A 74 -1.98 1.35 -0.97
N GLU A 75 -1.32 0.36 -0.37
CA GLU A 75 -0.29 -0.46 -1.02
C GLU A 75 -0.81 -1.84 -1.46
N THR A 76 -1.97 -2.27 -0.98
CA THR A 76 -2.51 -3.62 -1.21
C THR A 76 -4.01 -3.59 -1.47
N PHE A 77 -4.45 -4.46 -2.39
CA PHE A 77 -5.85 -4.67 -2.67
C PHE A 77 -6.45 -5.68 -1.68
N VAL A 78 -7.61 -5.37 -1.13
CA VAL A 78 -8.38 -6.25 -0.24
C VAL A 78 -9.60 -6.79 -0.99
N ALA A 79 -9.79 -8.11 -0.97
CA ALA A 79 -10.97 -8.73 -1.56
C ALA A 79 -12.23 -8.41 -0.73
N PHE A 80 -13.37 -8.23 -1.40
CA PHE A 80 -14.66 -7.92 -0.78
C PHE A 80 -15.80 -8.60 -1.53
N CYS A 81 -16.97 -8.66 -0.90
CA CYS A 81 -18.18 -9.21 -1.53
C CYS A 81 -19.21 -8.11 -1.76
N ILE A 82 -19.75 -8.03 -2.98
CA ILE A 82 -20.91 -7.18 -3.27
C ILE A 82 -22.15 -7.85 -2.66
N ILE A 83 -22.84 -7.14 -1.76
CA ILE A 83 -24.02 -7.64 -1.05
C ILE A 83 -25.33 -7.14 -1.67
N ALA A 84 -25.30 -6.00 -2.35
CA ALA A 84 -26.44 -5.48 -3.10
C ALA A 84 -26.00 -4.49 -4.17
N MET A 85 -26.81 -4.38 -5.23
CA MET A 85 -26.62 -3.42 -6.30
C MET A 85 -27.99 -2.87 -6.70
N ASP A 86 -28.22 -1.60 -6.40
CA ASP A 86 -29.47 -0.91 -6.67
C ASP A 86 -29.27 0.09 -7.82
N ARG A 87 -30.09 0.05 -8.87
CA ARG A 87 -30.06 1.07 -9.93
C ARG A 87 -30.88 2.29 -9.49
N LEU A 88 -30.24 3.45 -9.37
CA LEU A 88 -30.89 4.70 -8.94
C LEU A 88 -31.44 5.51 -10.12
N THR A 89 -30.70 5.57 -11.22
CA THR A 89 -31.09 6.25 -12.46
C THR A 89 -30.77 5.37 -13.67
N LYS A 90 -30.88 5.89 -14.90
CA LYS A 90 -30.50 5.15 -16.11
C LYS A 90 -29.03 4.68 -16.07
N ASP A 91 -28.16 5.48 -15.48
CA ASP A 91 -26.70 5.37 -15.52
C ASP A 91 -26.02 5.36 -14.13
N THR A 92 -26.79 5.53 -13.05
CA THR A 92 -26.26 5.54 -11.68
C THR A 92 -26.67 4.29 -10.92
N TYR A 93 -25.69 3.63 -10.32
CA TYR A 93 -25.88 2.44 -9.49
C TYR A 93 -25.32 2.69 -8.09
N ARG A 94 -26.06 2.27 -7.06
CA ARG A 94 -25.61 2.20 -5.68
C ARG A 94 -25.20 0.78 -5.36
N VAL A 95 -23.91 0.58 -5.10
CA VAL A 95 -23.36 -0.72 -4.72
C VAL A 95 -23.14 -0.73 -3.21
N ARG A 96 -23.61 -1.79 -2.55
CA ARG A 96 -23.27 -2.11 -1.16
C ARG A 96 -22.37 -3.34 -1.18
N PHE A 97 -21.28 -3.28 -0.42
CA PHE A 97 -20.34 -4.38 -0.28
C PHE A 97 -19.95 -4.57 1.19
N ALA A 98 -19.53 -5.80 1.53
CA ALA A 98 -19.04 -6.17 2.84
C ALA A 98 -17.54 -6.46 2.79
N LEU A 99 -16.81 -5.91 3.75
CA LEU A 99 -15.40 -6.20 3.96
C LEU A 99 -15.21 -7.47 4.79
N PRO A 100 -14.13 -8.24 4.55
CA PRO A 100 -13.84 -9.44 5.31
C PRO A 100 -13.60 -9.12 6.80
N GLY A 101 -14.34 -9.81 7.66
CA GLY A 101 -14.28 -9.65 9.11
C GLY A 101 -15.01 -8.41 9.63
N ASN A 102 -16.08 -7.95 8.95
CA ASN A 102 -16.93 -6.81 9.35
C ASN A 102 -16.13 -5.54 9.70
N SER A 103 -15.01 -5.35 9.01
CA SER A 103 -14.13 -4.21 9.24
C SER A 103 -14.73 -2.93 8.63
N GLN A 104 -14.37 -1.77 9.18
CA GLN A 104 -14.80 -0.48 8.65
C GLN A 104 -13.75 0.09 7.68
N LEU A 105 -14.21 0.84 6.68
CA LEU A 105 -13.36 1.50 5.69
C LEU A 105 -12.56 2.67 6.28
N GLY A 106 -13.12 3.37 7.27
CA GLY A 106 -12.50 4.52 7.95
C GLY A 106 -12.12 5.68 7.01
N LEU A 107 -12.85 5.85 5.90
CA LEU A 107 -12.63 6.95 4.95
C LEU A 107 -13.24 8.26 5.48
N ARG A 108 -12.51 9.36 5.29
CA ARG A 108 -12.99 10.73 5.50
C ARG A 108 -13.77 11.21 4.26
N PRO A 109 -14.68 12.18 4.41
CA PRO A 109 -15.33 12.83 3.27
C PRO A 109 -14.28 13.32 2.24
N GLY A 110 -14.52 13.03 0.96
CA GLY A 110 -13.61 13.35 -0.14
C GLY A 110 -12.60 12.25 -0.48
N GLN A 111 -12.42 11.23 0.37
CA GLN A 111 -11.61 10.06 0.04
C GLN A 111 -12.42 9.06 -0.80
N HIS A 112 -11.73 8.36 -1.70
CA HIS A 112 -12.33 7.38 -2.60
C HIS A 112 -11.55 6.05 -2.57
N LEU A 113 -12.18 5.00 -3.10
CA LEU A 113 -11.60 3.67 -3.22
C LEU A 113 -11.23 3.38 -4.66
N ILE A 114 -10.16 2.62 -4.85
CA ILE A 114 -9.81 2.02 -6.13
C ILE A 114 -10.33 0.59 -6.13
N LEU A 115 -11.23 0.28 -7.06
CA LEU A 115 -11.79 -1.06 -7.22
C LEU A 115 -11.11 -1.76 -8.40
N ARG A 116 -10.70 -3.01 -8.20
CA ARG A 116 -10.14 -3.86 -9.25
C ARG A 116 -10.98 -5.11 -9.40
N TYR A 117 -11.44 -5.37 -10.62
CA TYR A 117 -12.10 -6.62 -10.98
C TYR A 117 -11.07 -7.60 -11.56
N THR A 118 -10.99 -8.80 -11.00
CA THR A 118 -10.18 -9.89 -11.54
C THR A 118 -11.13 -10.95 -12.09
N GLN A 119 -11.28 -11.01 -13.41
CA GLN A 119 -11.97 -12.12 -14.05
C GLN A 119 -11.05 -13.34 -14.02
N ARG A 120 -11.45 -14.42 -13.33
CA ARG A 120 -10.79 -15.71 -13.54
C ARG A 120 -11.29 -16.26 -14.87
N ASP A 121 -10.48 -16.14 -15.91
CA ASP A 121 -10.70 -16.86 -17.17
C ASP A 121 -10.79 -18.35 -16.85
N SER A 122 -11.97 -18.92 -17.04
CA SER A 122 -12.22 -20.35 -16.91
C SER A 122 -11.94 -20.94 -18.29
N ARG A 123 -10.73 -21.47 -18.49
CA ARG A 123 -10.43 -22.35 -19.63
C ARG A 123 -11.06 -23.71 -19.44
#